data_AF-A0A1V5G989-F1
#
_entry.id   AF-A0A1V5G989-F1
#
_cell.length_a   1.000
_cell.length_b   1.000
_cell.length_c   1.000
_cell.angle_alpha   90.00
_cell.angle_beta   90.00
_cell.angle_gamma   90.00
#
_symmetry.space_group_name_H-M   'P 1'
#
loop_
_entity.id
_entity.type
_entity.pdbx_description
1 polymer ?
#
loop_
_entity_poly.entity_id
_entity_poly.type
_entity_poly.pdbx_seq_one_letter_code
_entity_poly.pdbx_strand_id
1 'polypeptide(L)'
;MVISLRNFIIIVLVPAIITWLIALKIQKKSLLVFSVVYVVFILLFFNARHINPMFDFPQAVVNKQQEFINIVGTTSFMPEKLEPTAVSFLKNSTNAFCLSILRPYPSDVKHFLSLASSVEVIMFMLLFVLFIFFRRKHERIGPFFWFCIFFSITLLLSIGFSVNNLGAIVRYRSVTLPLLIVPIMALTDWKAIWGRFQYIINKINVIKF
;
A
#
# COMPACT_ATOMS: atom_id res chain seq x y z
N MET A 1 -16.06 6.36 -14.72
CA MET A 1 -15.51 6.01 -13.37
C MET A 1 -14.14 5.35 -13.41
N VAL A 2 -13.88 4.36 -14.28
CA VAL A 2 -12.55 3.66 -14.37
C VAL A 2 -11.40 4.54 -14.92
N ILE A 3 -11.72 5.59 -15.71
CA ILE A 3 -10.71 6.46 -16.34
C ILE A 3 -10.09 7.45 -15.34
N SER A 4 -10.86 7.99 -14.40
CA SER A 4 -10.40 9.03 -13.47
C SER A 4 -9.34 8.54 -12.47
N LEU A 5 -9.37 7.27 -12.07
CA LEU A 5 -8.35 6.70 -11.18
C LEU A 5 -7.05 6.35 -11.90
N ARG A 6 -7.09 6.09 -13.23
CA ARG A 6 -5.85 5.89 -14.00
C ARG A 6 -4.98 7.15 -14.03
N ASN A 7 -5.60 8.32 -14.17
CA ASN A 7 -4.87 9.59 -14.12
C ASN A 7 -4.23 9.83 -12.74
N PHE A 8 -4.89 9.39 -11.66
CA PHE A 8 -4.35 9.51 -10.31
C PHE A 8 -3.09 8.65 -10.11
N ILE A 9 -3.06 7.43 -10.67
CA ILE A 9 -1.87 6.56 -10.62
C ILE A 9 -0.67 7.26 -11.26
N ILE A 10 -0.86 7.94 -12.40
CA ILE A 10 0.23 8.65 -13.12
C ILE A 10 0.82 9.76 -12.25
N ILE A 11 -0.04 10.53 -11.56
CA ILE A 11 0.39 11.62 -10.67
C ILE A 11 1.27 11.11 -9.54
N VAL A 12 0.99 9.92 -8.99
CA VAL A 12 1.81 9.29 -7.94
C VAL A 12 3.04 8.57 -8.52
N LEU A 13 2.94 8.05 -9.73
CA LEU A 13 4.00 7.25 -10.35
C LEU A 13 5.19 8.10 -10.81
N VAL A 14 4.93 9.25 -11.44
CA VAL A 14 5.98 10.16 -11.93
C VAL A 14 6.98 10.54 -10.83
N PRO A 15 6.57 11.07 -9.66
CA PRO A 15 7.50 11.43 -8.60
C PRO A 15 8.24 10.22 -8.04
N ALA A 16 7.59 9.06 -7.97
CA ALA A 16 8.24 7.82 -7.52
C ALA A 16 9.34 7.36 -8.49
N ILE A 17 9.10 7.43 -9.80
CA ILE A 17 10.10 7.09 -10.83
C ILE A 17 11.27 8.08 -10.77
N ILE A 18 11.01 9.38 -10.68
CA ILE A 18 12.07 10.40 -10.56
C ILE A 18 12.95 10.11 -9.34
N THR A 19 12.33 9.82 -8.19
CA THR A 19 13.05 9.46 -6.96
C THR A 19 13.89 8.21 -7.14
N TRP A 20 13.36 7.21 -7.82
CA TRP A 20 14.07 5.98 -8.11
C TRP A 20 15.29 6.21 -9.01
N LEU A 21 15.15 6.99 -10.09
CA LEU A 21 16.26 7.35 -10.98
C LEU A 21 17.39 8.10 -10.24
N ILE A 22 17.04 8.98 -9.29
CA ILE A 22 18.01 9.66 -8.43
C ILE A 22 18.68 8.66 -7.48
N ALA A 23 17.91 7.75 -6.88
CA ALA A 23 18.42 6.74 -5.96
C ALA A 23 19.36 5.73 -6.65
N LEU A 24 19.16 5.43 -7.94
CA LEU A 24 20.07 4.59 -8.74
C LEU A 24 21.48 5.18 -8.85
N LYS A 25 21.63 6.52 -8.83
CA LYS A 25 22.94 7.18 -8.84
C LYS A 25 23.62 7.20 -7.46
N ILE A 26 22.84 7.29 -6.38
CA ILE A 26 23.35 7.47 -5.02
C ILE A 26 23.57 6.14 -4.28
N GLN A 27 22.87 5.06 -4.67
CA GLN A 27 22.91 3.64 -4.24
C GLN A 27 23.02 3.36 -2.71
N LYS A 28 24.07 3.86 -2.04
CA LYS A 28 24.39 3.63 -0.63
C LYS A 28 23.39 4.23 0.36
N LYS A 29 22.65 5.28 -0.04
CA LYS A 29 21.69 6.00 0.83
C LYS A 29 20.28 6.04 0.24
N SER A 30 19.88 4.98 -0.47
CA SER A 30 18.59 4.91 -1.17
C SER A 30 17.40 5.25 -0.27
N LEU A 31 17.33 4.68 0.94
CA LEU A 31 16.27 4.99 1.91
C LEU A 31 16.20 6.49 2.23
N LEU A 32 17.34 7.12 2.50
CA LEU A 32 17.40 8.56 2.82
C LEU A 32 16.92 9.40 1.64
N VAL A 33 17.34 9.07 0.41
CA VAL A 33 16.88 9.76 -0.81
C VAL A 33 15.37 9.69 -0.92
N PHE A 34 14.78 8.49 -0.77
CA PHE A 34 13.33 8.32 -0.78
C PHE A 34 12.65 9.12 0.33
N SER A 35 13.13 9.04 1.57
CA SER A 35 12.56 9.80 2.69
C SER A 35 12.58 11.31 2.44
N VAL A 36 13.71 11.87 2.02
CA VAL A 36 13.84 13.32 1.78
C VAL A 36 12.92 13.77 0.65
N VAL A 37 12.94 13.06 -0.48
CA VAL A 37 12.13 13.45 -1.64
C VAL A 37 10.63 13.33 -1.34
N TYR A 38 10.20 12.29 -0.63
CA TYR A 38 8.81 12.16 -0.22
C TYR A 38 8.37 13.24 0.78
N VAL A 39 9.23 13.63 1.72
CA VAL A 39 8.93 14.76 2.61
C VAL A 39 8.74 16.04 1.80
N VAL A 40 9.59 16.31 0.80
CA VAL A 40 9.43 17.44 -0.11
C VAL A 40 8.11 17.35 -0.88
N PHE A 41 7.75 16.18 -1.42
CA PHE A 41 6.47 16.00 -2.12
C PHE A 41 5.26 16.19 -1.21
N ILE A 42 5.32 15.73 0.05
CA ILE A 42 4.24 15.95 1.02
C ILE A 42 4.10 17.45 1.33
N LEU A 43 5.22 18.15 1.53
CA LEU A 43 5.19 19.60 1.74
C LEU A 43 4.61 20.33 0.52
N LEU A 44 5.03 19.96 -0.69
CA LEU A 44 4.47 20.51 -1.93
C LEU A 44 2.98 20.19 -2.07
N PHE A 45 2.55 18.97 -1.73
CA PHE A 45 1.15 18.56 -1.79
C PHE A 45 0.25 19.49 -0.97
N PHE A 46 0.64 19.81 0.27
CA PHE A 46 -0.16 20.70 1.13
C PHE A 46 0.02 22.20 0.85
N ASN A 47 1.15 22.63 0.28
CA ASN A 47 1.46 24.05 0.07
C ASN A 47 1.28 24.53 -1.38
N ALA A 48 1.09 23.65 -2.36
CA ALA A 48 0.97 24.01 -3.78
C ALA A 48 -0.19 24.98 -4.07
N ARG A 49 -1.25 24.97 -3.23
CA ARG A 49 -2.35 25.94 -3.30
C ARG A 49 -1.90 27.41 -3.21
N HIS A 50 -0.77 27.69 -2.55
CA HIS A 50 -0.22 29.03 -2.42
C HIS A 50 0.48 29.51 -3.70
N ILE A 51 0.86 28.58 -4.58
CA ILE A 51 1.47 28.88 -5.87
C ILE A 51 0.38 29.15 -6.91
N ASN A 52 -0.63 28.28 -6.97
CA ASN A 52 -1.80 28.45 -7.82
C ASN A 52 -3.01 27.77 -7.16
N PRO A 53 -4.16 28.47 -7.02
CA PRO A 53 -5.39 27.88 -6.48
C PRO A 53 -5.86 26.60 -7.21
N MET A 54 -5.47 26.41 -8.48
CA MET A 54 -5.77 25.21 -9.27
C MET A 54 -5.03 23.96 -8.77
N PHE A 55 -3.93 24.11 -8.02
CA PHE A 55 -3.12 23.01 -7.49
C PHE A 55 -3.44 22.67 -6.02
N ASP A 56 -4.70 22.82 -5.63
CA ASP A 56 -5.18 22.35 -4.33
C ASP A 56 -5.39 20.82 -4.34
N PHE A 57 -4.28 20.08 -4.24
CA PHE A 57 -4.28 18.62 -4.22
C PHE A 57 -5.02 18.02 -3.01
N PRO A 58 -4.88 18.55 -1.77
CA PRO A 58 -5.66 18.09 -0.62
C PRO A 58 -7.17 18.22 -0.88
N GLN A 59 -7.62 19.36 -1.41
CA GLN A 59 -9.02 19.56 -1.76
C GLN A 59 -9.47 18.62 -2.87
N ALA A 60 -8.62 18.33 -3.86
CA ALA A 60 -8.94 17.36 -4.91
C ALA A 60 -9.21 15.96 -4.34
N VAL A 61 -8.46 15.51 -3.33
CA VAL A 61 -8.70 14.23 -2.63
C VAL A 61 -10.00 14.28 -1.82
N VAL A 62 -10.26 15.38 -1.10
CA VAL A 62 -11.52 15.58 -0.36
C VAL A 62 -12.73 15.53 -1.28
N ASN A 63 -12.68 16.24 -2.41
CA ASN A 63 -13.74 16.23 -3.42
C ASN A 63 -13.97 14.82 -3.97
N LYS A 64 -12.88 14.07 -4.24
CA LYS A 64 -12.98 12.67 -4.65
C LYS A 64 -13.63 11.81 -3.59
N GLN A 65 -13.26 11.97 -2.33
CA GLN A 65 -13.91 11.24 -1.23
C GLN A 65 -15.42 11.52 -1.20
N GLN A 66 -15.83 12.79 -1.36
CA GLN A 66 -17.26 13.17 -1.38
C GLN A 66 -18.00 12.57 -2.58
N GLU A 67 -17.40 12.56 -3.77
CA GLU A 67 -17.96 11.88 -4.94
C GLU A 67 -18.22 10.39 -4.67
N PHE A 68 -17.29 9.71 -4.00
CA PHE A 68 -17.44 8.30 -3.62
C PHE A 68 -18.47 8.08 -2.51
N ILE A 69 -18.58 8.99 -1.54
CA ILE A 69 -19.63 8.96 -0.51
C ILE A 69 -21.02 9.07 -1.13
N ASN A 70 -21.19 9.94 -2.12
CA ASN A 70 -22.47 10.14 -2.80
C ASN A 70 -22.90 8.91 -3.65
N ILE A 71 -21.95 8.04 -4.00
CA ILE A 71 -22.23 6.80 -4.72
C ILE A 71 -22.49 5.69 -3.69
N VAL A 72 -23.76 5.58 -3.27
CA VAL A 72 -24.20 4.55 -2.31
C VAL A 72 -24.20 3.18 -2.99
N GLY A 73 -23.16 2.37 -2.74
CA GLY A 73 -23.11 0.95 -3.12
C GLY A 73 -23.39 0.01 -1.94
N THR A 74 -23.78 -1.24 -2.24
CA THR A 74 -24.17 -2.29 -1.28
C THR A 74 -23.10 -2.65 -0.23
N THR A 75 -21.84 -2.29 -0.47
CA THR A 75 -20.67 -2.56 0.39
C THR A 75 -19.91 -1.28 0.76
N SER A 76 -20.60 -0.14 0.76
CA SER A 76 -20.00 1.15 1.11
C SER A 76 -19.97 1.35 2.62
N PHE A 77 -18.88 1.93 3.10
CA PHE A 77 -18.79 2.42 4.47
C PHE A 77 -18.86 3.95 4.48
N MET A 78 -19.27 4.53 5.59
CA MET A 78 -19.19 5.97 5.80
C MET A 78 -17.83 6.29 6.44
N PRO A 79 -16.85 6.80 5.68
CA PRO A 79 -15.56 7.19 6.25
C PRO A 79 -15.72 8.47 7.08
N GLU A 80 -14.77 8.71 8.00
CA GLU A 80 -14.65 10.02 8.64
C GLU A 80 -14.37 11.09 7.57
N LYS A 81 -15.08 12.21 7.66
CA LYS A 81 -15.00 13.28 6.66
C LYS A 81 -13.57 13.83 6.63
N LEU A 82 -12.94 13.76 5.47
CA LEU A 82 -11.60 14.30 5.26
C LEU A 82 -11.68 15.81 5.06
N GLU A 83 -10.80 16.54 5.74
CA GLU A 83 -10.60 17.97 5.53
C GLU A 83 -9.29 18.21 4.77
N PRO A 84 -9.17 19.29 3.99
CA PRO A 84 -7.98 19.60 3.19
C PRO A 84 -6.82 20.13 4.07
N THR A 85 -6.57 19.49 5.21
CA THR A 85 -5.56 19.88 6.20
C THR A 85 -4.62 18.72 6.50
N ALA A 86 -3.33 19.01 6.70
CA ALA A 86 -2.34 17.98 7.00
C ALA A 86 -2.68 17.17 8.27
N VAL A 87 -3.29 17.82 9.27
CA VAL A 87 -3.73 17.17 10.51
C VAL A 87 -4.85 16.17 10.24
N SER A 88 -5.85 16.53 9.42
CA SER A 88 -6.94 15.61 9.07
C SER A 88 -6.42 14.40 8.28
N PHE A 89 -5.52 14.60 7.32
CA PHE A 89 -4.89 13.51 6.59
C PHE A 89 -4.08 12.60 7.50
N LEU A 90 -3.30 13.16 8.44
CA LEU A 90 -2.50 12.35 9.36
C LEU A 90 -3.37 11.53 10.31
N LYS A 91 -4.43 12.14 10.88
CA LYS A 91 -5.40 11.44 11.75
C LYS A 91 -6.10 10.29 11.00
N ASN A 92 -6.50 10.54 9.75
CA ASN A 92 -7.19 9.55 8.92
C ASN A 92 -6.25 8.53 8.26
N SER A 93 -4.93 8.74 8.30
CA SER A 93 -3.94 7.89 7.61
C SER A 93 -4.00 6.44 8.09
N THR A 94 -4.11 6.23 9.40
CA THR A 94 -4.19 4.87 9.98
C THR A 94 -5.45 4.16 9.51
N ASN A 95 -6.59 4.85 9.52
CA ASN A 95 -7.86 4.29 9.05
C ASN A 95 -7.81 3.97 7.54
N ALA A 96 -7.27 4.89 6.73
CA ALA A 96 -7.09 4.71 5.29
C ALA A 96 -6.15 3.53 4.98
N PHE A 97 -5.08 3.36 5.75
CA PHE A 97 -4.14 2.25 5.62
C PHE A 97 -4.81 0.90 5.96
N CYS A 98 -5.51 0.82 7.10
CA CYS A 98 -6.26 -0.36 7.49
C CYS A 98 -7.34 -0.72 6.45
N LEU A 99 -8.05 0.28 5.93
CA LEU A 99 -9.10 0.09 4.94
C LEU A 99 -8.55 -0.41 3.59
N SER A 100 -7.41 0.12 3.14
CA SER A 100 -6.82 -0.21 1.83
C SER A 100 -6.06 -1.54 1.82
N ILE A 101 -5.45 -1.94 2.95
CA ILE A 101 -4.58 -3.12 3.03
C ILE A 101 -5.24 -4.29 3.76
N LEU A 102 -5.89 -4.04 4.91
CA LEU A 102 -6.36 -5.10 5.81
C LEU A 102 -7.79 -5.53 5.52
N ARG A 103 -8.64 -4.66 4.97
CA ARG A 103 -10.01 -4.99 4.57
C ARG A 103 -10.06 -5.50 3.13
N PRO A 104 -10.92 -6.48 2.78
CA PRO A 104 -12.04 -6.99 3.59
C PRO A 104 -11.63 -8.06 4.60
N TYR A 105 -12.12 -7.94 5.83
CA TYR A 105 -11.94 -8.99 6.83
C TYR A 105 -12.75 -10.24 6.42
N PRO A 106 -12.37 -11.45 6.88
CA PRO A 106 -13.20 -12.64 6.69
C PRO A 106 -14.64 -12.46 7.18
N SER A 107 -14.84 -11.61 8.19
CA SER A 107 -16.16 -11.22 8.71
C SER A 107 -16.97 -10.31 7.77
N ASP A 108 -16.31 -9.63 6.81
CA ASP A 108 -16.95 -8.74 5.81
C ASP A 108 -17.39 -9.51 4.54
N VAL A 109 -17.30 -10.85 4.55
CA VAL A 109 -17.59 -11.70 3.41
C VAL A 109 -19.10 -11.85 3.23
N LYS A 110 -19.66 -11.11 2.27
CA LYS A 110 -21.07 -11.23 1.85
C LYS A 110 -21.25 -12.07 0.59
N HIS A 111 -20.22 -12.19 -0.24
CA HIS A 111 -20.24 -12.89 -1.54
C HIS A 111 -18.89 -13.54 -1.85
N PHE A 112 -18.87 -14.51 -2.78
CA PHE A 112 -17.67 -15.29 -3.16
C PHE A 112 -16.46 -14.43 -3.55
N LEU A 113 -16.68 -13.33 -4.29
CA LEU A 113 -15.60 -12.40 -4.66
C LEU A 113 -14.97 -11.72 -3.44
N SER A 114 -15.77 -11.43 -2.39
CA SER A 114 -15.25 -10.88 -1.13
C SER A 114 -14.39 -11.91 -0.40
N LEU A 115 -14.78 -13.19 -0.43
CA LEU A 115 -14.01 -14.28 0.17
C LEU A 115 -12.62 -14.42 -0.47
N ALA A 116 -12.55 -14.47 -1.80
CA ALA A 116 -11.28 -14.51 -2.52
C ALA A 116 -10.37 -13.32 -2.15
N SER A 117 -10.96 -12.15 -1.97
CA SER A 117 -10.27 -10.93 -1.58
C SER A 117 -9.78 -10.96 -0.13
N SER A 118 -10.53 -11.55 0.81
CA SER A 118 -10.08 -11.75 2.19
C SER A 118 -8.94 -12.76 2.26
N VAL A 119 -9.00 -13.84 1.47
CA VAL A 119 -7.90 -14.82 1.37
C VAL A 119 -6.63 -14.17 0.84
N GLU A 120 -6.73 -13.32 -0.19
CA GLU A 120 -5.60 -12.54 -0.73
C GLU A 120 -4.91 -11.71 0.38
N VAL A 121 -5.68 -11.03 1.23
CA VAL A 121 -5.13 -10.25 2.37
C VAL A 121 -4.45 -11.15 3.39
N ILE A 122 -5.07 -12.28 3.75
CA ILE A 122 -4.48 -13.22 4.71
C ILE A 122 -3.16 -13.78 4.18
N MET A 123 -3.11 -14.17 2.91
CA MET A 123 -1.90 -14.66 2.27
C MET A 123 -0.81 -13.59 2.22
N PHE A 124 -1.18 -12.35 1.91
CA PHE A 124 -0.27 -11.22 1.93
C PHE A 124 0.30 -10.95 3.34
N MET A 125 -0.55 -10.94 4.37
CA MET A 125 -0.16 -10.77 5.76
C MET A 125 0.78 -11.89 6.22
N LEU A 126 0.47 -13.15 5.87
CA LEU A 126 1.32 -14.30 6.16
C LEU A 126 2.69 -14.14 5.49
N LEU A 127 2.73 -13.78 4.21
CA LEU A 127 3.98 -13.54 3.49
C LEU A 127 4.80 -12.42 4.14
N PHE A 128 4.15 -11.33 4.56
CA PHE A 128 4.82 -10.22 5.23
C PHE A 128 5.43 -10.64 6.57
N VAL A 129 4.71 -11.43 7.37
CA VAL A 129 5.23 -12.02 8.62
C VAL A 129 6.43 -12.93 8.34
N LEU A 130 6.33 -13.82 7.34
CA LEU A 130 7.45 -14.68 6.94
C LEU A 130 8.67 -13.87 6.50
N PHE A 131 8.46 -12.79 5.75
CA PHE A 131 9.54 -11.89 5.35
C PHE A 131 10.25 -11.25 6.53
N ILE A 132 9.53 -10.80 7.57
CA ILE A 132 10.14 -10.19 8.77
C ILE A 132 11.05 -11.21 9.48
N PHE A 133 10.59 -12.45 9.65
CA PHE A 133 11.34 -13.47 10.38
C PHE A 133 12.44 -14.16 9.58
N PHE A 134 12.25 -14.31 8.27
CA PHE A 134 13.13 -15.07 7.37
C PHE A 134 13.77 -14.20 6.28
N ARG A 135 14.01 -12.91 6.56
CA ARG A 135 14.70 -12.03 5.61
C ARG A 135 16.15 -12.47 5.40
N ARG A 136 16.61 -12.50 4.15
CA ARG A 136 18.04 -12.65 3.81
C ARG A 136 18.83 -11.47 4.41
N LYS A 137 19.72 -11.75 5.36
CA LYS A 137 20.44 -10.71 6.13
C LYS A 137 21.59 -10.05 5.36
N HIS A 138 22.17 -10.75 4.39
CA HIS A 138 23.37 -10.29 3.65
C HIS A 138 23.06 -9.55 2.35
N GLU A 139 21.81 -9.60 1.89
CA GLU A 139 21.39 -8.89 0.67
C GLU A 139 21.15 -7.41 0.96
N ARG A 140 21.80 -6.53 0.20
CA ARG A 140 21.58 -5.09 0.32
C ARG A 140 20.22 -4.74 -0.29
N ILE A 141 19.45 -3.94 0.43
CA ILE A 141 18.17 -3.42 -0.06
C ILE A 141 18.46 -2.37 -1.14
N GLY A 142 18.19 -2.72 -2.40
CA GLY A 142 18.42 -1.85 -3.54
C GLY A 142 17.41 -0.70 -3.66
N PRO A 143 17.70 0.31 -4.53
CA PRO A 143 16.78 1.43 -4.80
C PRO A 143 15.39 0.98 -5.28
N PHE A 144 15.32 -0.11 -6.03
CA PHE A 144 14.06 -0.65 -6.56
C PHE A 144 13.12 -1.16 -5.46
N PHE A 145 13.66 -1.75 -4.39
CA PHE A 145 12.85 -2.17 -3.25
C PHE A 145 12.16 -0.96 -2.61
N TRP A 146 12.89 0.12 -2.39
CA TRP A 146 12.33 1.35 -1.83
C TRP A 146 11.33 2.02 -2.77
N PHE A 147 11.58 2.02 -4.08
CA PHE A 147 10.60 2.43 -5.07
C PHE A 147 9.27 1.69 -4.90
N CYS A 148 9.31 0.35 -4.86
CA CYS A 148 8.10 -0.45 -4.69
C CYS A 148 7.35 -0.13 -3.40
N ILE A 149 8.07 -0.01 -2.27
CA ILE A 149 7.46 0.26 -0.96
C ILE A 149 6.83 1.65 -0.93
N PHE A 150 7.59 2.69 -1.26
CA PHE A 150 7.11 4.07 -1.17
C PHE A 150 5.98 4.35 -2.17
N PHE A 151 6.09 3.86 -3.40
CA PHE A 151 5.01 3.98 -4.38
C PHE A 151 3.75 3.23 -3.93
N SER A 152 3.89 1.97 -3.48
CA SER A 152 2.74 1.17 -3.05
C SER A 152 2.03 1.80 -1.85
N ILE A 153 2.77 2.24 -0.82
CA ILE A 153 2.18 2.89 0.36
C ILE A 153 1.41 4.15 -0.05
N THR A 154 1.99 4.97 -0.93
CA THR A 154 1.36 6.22 -1.37
C THR A 154 0.07 5.95 -2.16
N LEU A 155 0.09 4.94 -3.03
CA LEU A 155 -1.09 4.56 -3.80
C LEU A 155 -2.18 3.97 -2.90
N LEU A 156 -1.81 3.10 -1.96
CA LEU A 156 -2.73 2.48 -1.00
C LEU A 156 -3.36 3.53 -0.08
N LEU A 157 -2.58 4.48 0.46
CA LEU A 157 -3.12 5.61 1.22
C LEU A 157 -4.09 6.44 0.39
N SER A 158 -3.74 6.75 -0.85
CA SER A 158 -4.62 7.52 -1.73
C SER A 158 -5.94 6.82 -2.04
N ILE A 159 -5.90 5.49 -2.23
CA ILE A 159 -7.10 4.65 -2.37
C ILE A 159 -7.91 4.68 -1.07
N GLY A 160 -7.25 4.52 0.09
CA GLY A 160 -7.91 4.52 1.40
C GLY A 160 -8.54 5.86 1.80
N PHE A 161 -7.99 6.99 1.35
CA PHE A 161 -8.58 8.31 1.57
C PHE A 161 -9.77 8.58 0.66
N SER A 162 -9.70 8.13 -0.59
CA SER A 162 -10.66 8.52 -1.63
C SER A 162 -11.84 7.55 -1.76
N VAL A 163 -11.60 6.25 -1.59
CA VAL A 163 -12.55 5.20 -1.94
C VAL A 163 -13.17 4.60 -0.68
N ASN A 164 -14.50 4.59 -0.61
CA ASN A 164 -15.27 4.07 0.53
C ASN A 164 -15.98 2.74 0.24
N ASN A 165 -15.84 2.19 -0.97
CA ASN A 165 -16.46 0.96 -1.41
C ASN A 165 -15.45 -0.19 -1.43
N LEU A 166 -15.73 -1.27 -0.69
CA LEU A 166 -14.85 -2.44 -0.60
C LEU A 166 -14.51 -3.07 -1.95
N GLY A 167 -15.49 -3.24 -2.83
CA GLY A 167 -15.26 -3.88 -4.13
C GLY A 167 -14.33 -3.05 -5.01
N ALA A 168 -14.45 -1.72 -4.94
CA ALA A 168 -13.58 -0.80 -5.64
C ALA A 168 -12.15 -0.81 -5.04
N ILE A 169 -12.02 -0.79 -3.71
CA ILE A 169 -10.73 -0.88 -3.01
C ILE A 169 -9.99 -2.16 -3.42
N VAL A 170 -10.65 -3.32 -3.37
CA VAL A 170 -10.07 -4.61 -3.78
C VAL A 170 -9.56 -4.53 -5.22
N ARG A 171 -10.37 -4.01 -6.15
CA ARG A 171 -9.97 -3.91 -7.56
C ARG A 171 -8.73 -3.03 -7.76
N TYR A 172 -8.64 -1.90 -7.06
CA TYR A 172 -7.51 -0.97 -7.21
C TYR A 172 -6.25 -1.46 -6.50
N ARG A 173 -6.38 -2.09 -5.34
CA ARG A 173 -5.22 -2.66 -4.63
C ARG A 173 -4.65 -3.87 -5.36
N SER A 174 -5.43 -4.66 -6.09
CA SER A 174 -4.89 -5.80 -6.86
C SER A 174 -3.89 -5.38 -7.93
N VAL A 175 -3.91 -4.12 -8.38
CA VAL A 175 -2.89 -3.54 -9.27
C VAL A 175 -1.58 -3.24 -8.51
N THR A 176 -1.69 -2.90 -7.22
CA THR A 176 -0.58 -2.40 -6.39
C THR A 176 0.11 -3.52 -5.62
N LEU A 177 -0.66 -4.49 -5.11
CA LEU A 177 -0.16 -5.60 -4.30
C LEU A 177 0.94 -6.41 -4.99
N PRO A 178 0.86 -6.75 -6.29
CA PRO A 178 1.95 -7.46 -6.97
C PRO A 178 3.28 -6.71 -6.88
N LEU A 179 3.24 -5.38 -6.99
CA LEU A 179 4.44 -4.53 -6.90
C LEU A 179 5.07 -4.54 -5.50
N LEU A 180 4.26 -4.74 -4.46
CA LEU A 180 4.70 -4.87 -3.07
C LEU A 180 5.18 -6.30 -2.75
N ILE A 181 4.49 -7.31 -3.28
CA ILE A 181 4.76 -8.73 -3.06
C ILE A 181 6.09 -9.17 -3.70
N VAL A 182 6.37 -8.76 -4.94
CA VAL A 182 7.59 -9.15 -5.68
C VAL A 182 8.89 -8.88 -4.89
N PRO A 183 9.18 -7.65 -4.42
CA PRO A 183 10.40 -7.36 -3.69
C PRO A 183 10.47 -8.06 -2.32
N ILE A 184 9.32 -8.28 -1.67
CA ILE A 184 9.23 -9.05 -0.43
C ILE A 184 9.63 -10.50 -0.69
N MET A 185 9.04 -11.15 -1.70
CA MET A 185 9.36 -12.53 -2.06
C MET A 185 10.83 -12.71 -2.47
N ALA A 186 11.40 -11.73 -3.18
CA ALA A 186 12.79 -11.79 -3.62
C ALA A 186 13.79 -11.77 -2.44
N LEU A 187 13.48 -11.03 -1.38
CA LEU A 187 14.35 -10.88 -0.20
C LEU A 187 14.06 -11.92 0.90
N THR A 188 12.98 -12.70 0.78
CA THR A 188 12.67 -13.79 1.70
C THR A 188 13.60 -14.98 1.47
N ASP A 189 14.11 -15.57 2.55
CA ASP A 189 14.93 -16.77 2.54
C ASP A 189 14.05 -18.03 2.52
N TRP A 190 13.65 -18.42 1.30
CA TRP A 190 12.87 -19.62 1.07
C TRP A 190 13.57 -20.91 1.54
N LYS A 191 14.91 -20.95 1.52
CA LYS A 191 15.68 -22.13 1.98
C LYS A 191 15.55 -22.28 3.50
N ALA A 192 15.67 -21.18 4.24
CA ALA A 192 15.50 -21.18 5.69
C ALA A 192 14.07 -21.56 6.12
N ILE A 193 13.06 -21.07 5.40
CA ILE A 193 11.66 -21.43 5.64
C ILE A 193 11.44 -22.93 5.42
N TRP A 194 11.89 -23.45 4.27
CA TRP A 194 11.76 -24.86 3.94
C TRP A 194 12.48 -25.77 4.94
N GLY A 195 13.69 -25.40 5.37
CA GLY A 195 14.44 -26.14 6.39
C GLY A 195 13.72 -26.20 7.74
N ARG A 196 13.13 -25.09 8.20
CA ARG A 196 12.32 -25.12 9.43
C ARG A 196 11.04 -25.93 9.29
N PHE A 197 10.40 -25.86 8.12
CA PHE A 197 9.21 -26.64 7.84
C PHE A 197 9.49 -28.16 7.91
N GLN A 198 10.59 -28.61 7.28
CA GLN A 198 11.04 -30.01 7.35
C GLN A 198 11.40 -30.44 8.78
N TYR A 199 12.09 -29.58 9.55
CA TYR A 199 12.41 -29.86 10.96
C TYR A 199 11.16 -30.09 11.81
N ILE A 200 10.11 -29.27 11.63
CA ILE A 200 8.85 -29.40 12.36
C ILE A 200 8.15 -30.72 12.00
N ILE A 201 8.08 -31.06 10.70
CA ILE A 201 7.47 -32.33 10.24
C ILE A 201 8.20 -33.53 10.85
N ASN A 202 9.53 -33.55 10.79
CA ASN A 202 10.32 -34.65 11.33
C ASN A 202 10.13 -34.79 12.85
N LYS A 203 10.09 -33.67 13.59
CA LYS A 203 9.84 -33.69 15.03
C LYS A 203 8.46 -34.24 15.40
N ILE A 204 7.41 -33.89 14.64
CA ILE A 204 6.05 -34.43 14.85
C ILE A 204 6.02 -35.94 14.61
N ASN A 205 6.74 -36.44 13.61
CA ASN A 205 6.82 -37.87 13.33
C ASN A 205 7.58 -38.64 14.42
N VAL A 206 8.61 -38.05 15.04
CA VAL A 206 9.37 -38.68 16.13
C VAL A 206 8.58 -38.81 17.42
N ILE A 207 7.63 -37.90 17.70
CA ILE A 207 6.79 -37.95 18.93
C ILE A 207 5.65 -38.97 18.82
N LYS A 208 5.34 -39.44 17.60
CA LYS A 208 4.29 -40.43 17.34
C LYS A 208 4.77 -41.90 17.47
N PHE A 209 6.03 -42.13 17.83
CA PHE A 209 6.61 -43.44 18.17
C PHE A 209 7.10 -43.42 19.62
#